data_AF-A0A840ME01-F1
#
_entry.id   AF-A0A840ME01-F1
#
_cell.length_a   1.000
_cell.length_b   1.000
_cell.length_c   1.000
_cell.angle_alpha   90.00
_cell.angle_beta   90.00
_cell.angle_gamma   90.00
#
_symmetry.space_group_name_H-M   'P 1'
#
loop_
_entity.id
_entity.type
_entity.pdbx_description
1 polymer ?
#
loop_
_entity_poly.entity_id
_entity_poly.type
_entity_poly.pdbx_seq_one_letter_code
_entity_poly.pdbx_strand_id
1 'polypeptide(L)'
;MKQWPILWAGLMVVGLPGLPVLAADTGAVAMAGIDWQKGDVDAAFALAKANQKPLFLYWGAAWCPPCNQVKATIFNQQAFIDRSRSFVPVYLDGDSPNAQQLGERFQVRGYPTMILFKPDGTEITRLPGELDLRRYLQVLDLGMSSALPVGMVLARAQDGKTTLHANDWRLLADYSWDTDEAKLVEPEKRAAVLYALGAKCPQRETAARLMLKALAAANEGQPALDEPSRRVAARHVASVLANARLARQNFDILTGYASDIVPLIEKQGVQRDRLLASWDKVLQRLSQDPSLSTADRLSALTSRVALAKLDGKTPSVALQQAVRQQVAKADQMTQDRFERQAVISTAAYTLTEVGLMPEADQLLTAELSKSHSPYYFMLSLAGNAKKRGDKAQALTWYEKAYATSEGPATRLQWGASYVLGLLELSPEDEPRIDQAVHQILNELNGQSNVFYERNRRSLEKIALKLAGWNQQGQHESVVTKVKGQLDGLCQALSTEDPQRQVCQGLVQVMDRKPGAA
;
A
#
# COMPACT_ATOMS: atom_id res chain seq x y z
N MET A 1 -2.70 2.91 5.72
CA MET A 1 -3.83 2.94 4.79
C MET A 1 -4.61 1.65 4.99
N LYS A 2 -5.95 1.70 5.10
CA LYS A 2 -6.76 0.52 4.77
C LYS A 2 -6.29 0.04 3.40
N GLN A 3 -5.90 -1.23 3.26
CA GLN A 3 -5.17 -1.71 2.08
C GLN A 3 -5.91 -1.27 0.80
N TRP A 4 -5.33 -0.33 0.03
CA TRP A 4 -5.75 -0.09 -1.36
C TRP A 4 -5.68 -1.47 -2.02
N PRO A 5 -6.81 -2.07 -2.46
CA PRO A 5 -6.91 -3.52 -2.47
C PRO A 5 -5.96 -4.15 -3.48
N ILE A 6 -4.81 -4.56 -2.95
CA ILE A 6 -4.07 -5.73 -3.38
C ILE A 6 -5.08 -6.87 -3.31
N LEU A 7 -5.68 -7.19 -4.46
CA LEU A 7 -6.75 -8.18 -4.54
C LEU A 7 -6.20 -9.52 -4.05
N TRP A 8 -6.63 -9.92 -2.85
CA TRP A 8 -6.27 -11.20 -2.26
C TRP A 8 -6.86 -12.33 -3.10
N ALA A 9 -6.02 -12.92 -3.95
CA ALA A 9 -6.30 -14.16 -4.66
C ALA A 9 -5.14 -15.13 -4.41
N GLY A 10 -5.45 -16.32 -3.85
CA GLY A 10 -4.60 -17.52 -3.95
C GLY A 10 -4.64 -18.09 -5.38
N LEU A 11 -4.02 -19.28 -5.64
CA LEU A 11 -4.06 -20.15 -6.86
C LEU A 11 -2.61 -20.73 -7.37
N MET A 12 -2.19 -20.87 -8.68
CA MET A 12 -0.91 -21.29 -9.47
C MET A 12 -0.82 -20.95 -11.10
N VAL A 13 -0.06 -21.24 -12.21
CA VAL A 13 1.24 -21.74 -12.78
C VAL A 13 1.29 -21.73 -14.39
N VAL A 14 2.49 -21.80 -15.07
CA VAL A 14 2.96 -21.56 -16.53
C VAL A 14 2.22 -22.29 -17.70
N GLY A 15 2.49 -22.25 -19.02
CA GLY A 15 3.36 -21.50 -19.97
C GLY A 15 4.63 -22.23 -20.51
N LEU A 16 4.96 -22.17 -21.82
CA LEU A 16 6.15 -22.83 -22.45
C LEU A 16 6.84 -21.95 -23.55
N PRO A 17 8.07 -22.27 -24.04
CA PRO A 17 9.11 -21.30 -24.47
C PRO A 17 9.26 -21.08 -26.00
N GLY A 18 10.14 -20.21 -26.53
CA GLY A 18 11.07 -19.24 -25.93
C GLY A 18 12.44 -19.14 -26.66
N LEU A 19 13.05 -17.95 -26.74
CA LEU A 19 14.38 -17.66 -27.33
C LEU A 19 15.03 -16.42 -26.64
N PRO A 20 16.35 -16.13 -26.81
CA PRO A 20 17.15 -15.39 -25.82
C PRO A 20 17.10 -13.85 -25.87
N VAL A 21 17.58 -13.24 -24.78
CA VAL A 21 17.50 -11.80 -24.47
C VAL A 21 18.89 -11.15 -24.42
N LEU A 22 19.00 -9.90 -24.91
CA LEU A 22 20.13 -9.00 -24.62
C LEU A 22 19.72 -8.00 -23.53
N ALA A 23 20.64 -7.67 -22.61
CA ALA A 23 20.36 -6.76 -21.51
C ALA A 23 20.11 -5.32 -22.01
N ALA A 24 19.04 -4.70 -21.51
CA ALA A 24 18.67 -3.32 -21.80
C ALA A 24 18.81 -2.43 -20.56
N ASP A 25 19.15 -1.16 -20.77
CA ASP A 25 19.36 -0.17 -19.71
C ASP A 25 18.03 0.16 -18.99
N THR A 26 18.05 0.27 -17.66
CA THR A 26 16.80 0.34 -16.88
C THR A 26 16.21 1.74 -16.89
N GLY A 27 15.03 1.89 -17.51
CA GLY A 27 14.38 3.15 -17.89
C GLY A 27 13.87 4.07 -16.78
N ALA A 28 14.70 4.36 -15.77
CA ALA A 28 14.42 5.32 -14.70
C ALA A 28 14.46 6.77 -15.22
N VAL A 29 13.40 7.17 -15.93
CA VAL A 29 13.17 8.56 -16.37
C VAL A 29 13.17 9.47 -15.14
N ALA A 30 14.17 10.34 -15.07
CA ALA A 30 14.34 11.27 -13.96
C ALA A 30 13.13 12.22 -13.88
N MET A 31 12.57 12.38 -12.68
CA MET A 31 11.62 13.46 -12.41
C MET A 31 12.38 14.79 -12.47
N ALA A 32 11.98 15.66 -13.41
CA ALA A 32 12.66 16.92 -13.65
C ALA A 32 12.70 17.80 -12.38
N GLY A 33 13.89 18.29 -12.03
CA GLY A 33 14.11 19.24 -10.94
C GLY A 33 14.59 18.66 -9.61
N ILE A 34 14.41 17.37 -9.34
CA ILE A 34 14.87 16.73 -8.08
C ILE A 34 16.14 15.92 -8.32
N ASP A 35 17.20 16.24 -7.56
CA ASP A 35 18.51 15.58 -7.62
C ASP A 35 18.54 14.24 -6.83
N TRP A 36 17.67 13.31 -7.25
CA TRP A 36 17.50 12.00 -6.61
C TRP A 36 18.80 11.18 -6.62
N GLN A 37 19.36 10.95 -5.43
CA GLN A 37 20.45 10.00 -5.24
C GLN A 37 19.96 8.58 -5.58
N LYS A 38 20.76 7.84 -6.34
CA LYS A 38 20.43 6.52 -6.90
C LYS A 38 21.32 5.42 -6.31
N GLY A 39 20.73 4.25 -6.04
CA GLY A 39 21.45 3.00 -5.79
C GLY A 39 22.07 2.88 -4.40
N ASP A 40 23.09 3.69 -4.10
CA ASP A 40 23.82 3.64 -2.83
C ASP A 40 23.18 4.56 -1.77
N VAL A 41 22.41 3.93 -0.87
CA VAL A 41 21.77 4.62 0.26
C VAL A 41 22.79 5.02 1.34
N ASP A 42 23.87 4.26 1.54
CA ASP A 42 24.87 4.57 2.56
C ASP A 42 25.79 5.72 2.13
N ALA A 43 26.14 5.80 0.84
CA ALA A 43 26.76 7.00 0.27
C ALA A 43 25.85 8.23 0.42
N ALA A 44 24.53 8.09 0.27
CA ALA A 44 23.59 9.20 0.50
C ALA A 44 23.54 9.63 1.99
N PHE A 45 23.58 8.70 2.95
CA PHE A 45 23.72 9.04 4.37
C PHE A 45 25.07 9.70 4.68
N ALA A 46 26.17 9.24 4.06
CA ALA A 46 27.48 9.88 4.18
C ALA A 46 27.48 11.32 3.61
N LEU A 47 26.83 11.53 2.45
CA LEU A 47 26.63 12.83 1.82
C LEU A 47 25.80 13.78 2.69
N ALA A 48 24.70 13.28 3.28
CA ALA A 48 23.85 14.03 4.21
C ALA A 48 24.65 14.49 5.44
N LYS A 49 25.41 13.57 6.05
CA LYS A 49 26.30 13.84 7.19
C LYS A 49 27.38 14.87 6.86
N ALA A 50 28.07 14.71 5.72
CA ALA A 50 29.15 15.59 5.29
C ALA A 50 28.67 17.02 5.00
N ASN A 51 27.48 17.17 4.41
CA ASN A 51 26.88 18.48 4.09
C ASN A 51 25.99 19.05 5.21
N GLN A 52 25.89 18.38 6.36
CA GLN A 52 24.99 18.70 7.47
C GLN A 52 23.51 18.87 7.04
N LYS A 53 23.08 18.18 5.98
CA LYS A 53 21.71 18.21 5.46
C LYS A 53 20.86 17.05 5.99
N PRO A 54 19.56 17.26 6.25
CA PRO A 54 18.61 16.16 6.43
C PRO A 54 18.61 15.23 5.20
N LEU A 55 18.23 13.96 5.39
CA LEU A 55 18.04 12.99 4.31
C LEU A 55 16.55 12.65 4.19
N PHE A 56 16.01 12.68 2.97
CA PHE A 56 14.64 12.28 2.66
C PHE A 56 14.67 11.00 1.85
N LEU A 57 14.29 9.88 2.47
CA LEU A 57 14.21 8.58 1.80
C LEU A 57 12.79 8.36 1.30
N TYR A 58 12.65 8.14 0.00
CA TYR A 58 11.43 7.69 -0.65
C TYR A 58 11.61 6.25 -1.12
N TRP A 59 10.81 5.34 -0.56
CA TRP A 59 10.69 3.95 -1.02
C TRP A 59 9.39 3.77 -1.80
N GLY A 60 9.50 3.26 -3.03
CA GLY A 60 8.37 3.02 -3.92
C GLY A 60 8.72 2.02 -5.01
N ALA A 61 7.79 1.77 -5.92
CA ALA A 61 8.01 0.93 -7.10
C ALA A 61 7.41 1.58 -8.34
N ALA A 62 7.93 1.26 -9.53
CA ALA A 62 7.44 1.82 -10.80
C ALA A 62 5.93 1.59 -11.01
N TRP A 63 5.42 0.38 -10.78
CA TRP A 63 4.02 0.00 -11.03
C TRP A 63 2.98 0.56 -10.04
N CYS A 64 3.43 1.00 -8.87
CA CYS A 64 2.61 1.26 -7.67
C CYS A 64 1.67 2.48 -7.86
N PRO A 65 0.32 2.32 -7.83
CA PRO A 65 -0.60 3.44 -8.01
C PRO A 65 -0.46 4.60 -7.01
N PRO A 66 -0.41 4.40 -5.67
CA PRO A 66 -0.21 5.52 -4.75
C PRO A 66 1.19 6.17 -4.89
N CYS A 67 2.19 5.40 -5.32
CA CYS A 67 3.53 5.92 -5.62
C CYS A 67 3.49 6.91 -6.80
N ASN A 68 2.77 6.57 -7.87
CA ASN A 68 2.63 7.43 -9.04
C ASN A 68 1.67 8.60 -8.79
N GLN A 69 0.69 8.45 -7.89
CA GLN A 69 -0.07 9.59 -7.36
C GLN A 69 0.86 10.59 -6.67
N VAL A 70 1.68 10.16 -5.70
CA VAL A 70 2.66 11.03 -5.01
C VAL A 70 3.63 11.71 -6.01
N LYS A 71 4.07 11.00 -7.05
CA LYS A 71 4.89 11.60 -8.13
C LYS A 71 4.13 12.74 -8.82
N ALA A 72 2.90 12.53 -9.26
CA ALA A 72 2.09 13.55 -9.94
C ALA A 72 1.68 14.72 -9.03
N THR A 73 1.24 14.45 -7.80
CA THR A 73 0.61 15.44 -6.90
C THR A 73 1.57 16.17 -5.98
N ILE A 74 2.75 15.61 -5.70
CA ILE A 74 3.74 16.17 -4.76
C ILE A 74 5.08 16.39 -5.44
N PHE A 75 5.73 15.35 -5.97
CA PHE A 75 7.12 15.47 -6.45
C PHE A 75 7.26 16.28 -7.75
N ASN A 76 6.25 16.29 -8.62
CA ASN A 76 6.23 17.11 -9.84
C ASN A 76 5.89 18.59 -9.59
N GLN A 77 5.74 19.00 -8.32
CA GLN A 77 5.31 20.34 -7.96
C GLN A 77 6.51 21.23 -7.65
N GLN A 78 6.59 22.41 -8.26
CA GLN A 78 7.71 23.34 -8.12
C GLN A 78 8.06 23.65 -6.65
N ALA A 79 7.06 23.78 -5.79
CA ALA A 79 7.25 24.01 -4.36
C ALA A 79 7.94 22.84 -3.62
N PHE A 80 7.78 21.59 -4.07
CA PHE A 80 8.55 20.45 -3.56
C PHE A 80 9.96 20.41 -4.18
N ILE A 81 10.08 20.68 -5.47
CA ILE A 81 11.36 20.75 -6.21
C ILE A 81 12.31 21.80 -5.58
N ASP A 82 11.81 23.00 -5.27
CA ASP A 82 12.62 24.01 -4.59
C ASP A 82 12.97 23.59 -3.16
N ARG A 83 12.05 22.90 -2.47
CA ARG A 83 12.28 22.41 -1.11
C ARG A 83 13.29 21.28 -1.06
N SER A 84 13.37 20.41 -2.06
CA SER A 84 14.29 19.26 -2.09
C SER A 84 15.77 19.67 -2.05
N ARG A 85 16.11 20.89 -2.48
CA ARG A 85 17.47 21.45 -2.35
C ARG A 85 17.92 21.60 -0.87
N SER A 86 16.97 21.60 0.08
CA SER A 86 17.21 21.68 1.52
C SER A 86 17.72 20.37 2.14
N PHE A 87 17.57 19.23 1.45
CA PHE A 87 17.89 17.90 1.94
C PHE A 87 18.67 17.08 0.91
N VAL A 88 19.03 15.83 1.25
CA VAL A 88 19.49 14.81 0.31
C VAL A 88 18.30 13.92 -0.05
N PRO A 89 17.72 14.01 -1.26
CA PRO A 89 16.61 13.16 -1.67
C PRO A 89 17.12 11.81 -2.20
N VAL A 90 16.64 10.71 -1.65
CA VAL A 90 17.03 9.35 -2.04
C VAL A 90 15.82 8.62 -2.60
N TYR A 91 15.91 8.11 -3.84
CA TYR A 91 14.92 7.17 -4.37
C TYR A 91 15.47 5.75 -4.23
N LEU A 92 14.83 4.97 -3.36
CA LEU A 92 14.99 3.53 -3.35
C LEU A 92 13.83 2.93 -4.15
N ASP A 93 14.12 2.30 -5.28
CA ASP A 93 13.13 1.49 -5.98
C ASP A 93 13.06 0.10 -5.31
N GLY A 94 11.85 -0.40 -5.07
CA GLY A 94 11.55 -1.69 -4.47
C GLY A 94 12.08 -2.91 -5.22
N ASP A 95 12.58 -2.73 -6.44
CA ASP A 95 13.23 -3.73 -7.29
C ASP A 95 14.74 -3.52 -7.46
N SER A 96 15.35 -2.57 -6.74
CA SER A 96 16.81 -2.45 -6.66
C SER A 96 17.43 -3.68 -5.97
N PRO A 97 18.65 -4.14 -6.31
CA PRO A 97 19.22 -5.40 -5.80
C PRO A 97 19.23 -5.55 -4.26
N ASN A 98 19.46 -4.47 -3.52
CA ASN A 98 19.46 -4.47 -2.04
C ASN A 98 18.15 -3.95 -1.42
N ALA A 99 17.11 -3.66 -2.21
CA ALA A 99 15.91 -2.96 -1.76
C ALA A 99 15.15 -3.67 -0.62
N GLN A 100 15.14 -5.00 -0.61
CA GLN A 100 14.41 -5.77 0.39
C GLN A 100 15.18 -5.89 1.72
N GLN A 101 16.52 -5.98 1.67
CA GLN A 101 17.38 -5.89 2.85
C GLN A 101 17.33 -4.47 3.47
N LEU A 102 17.37 -3.43 2.63
CA LEU A 102 17.17 -2.04 3.05
C LEU A 102 15.76 -1.82 3.62
N GLY A 103 14.76 -2.53 3.10
CA GLY A 103 13.39 -2.53 3.64
C GLY A 103 13.32 -3.01 5.09
N GLU A 104 14.03 -4.09 5.42
CA GLU A 104 14.13 -4.57 6.81
C GLU A 104 14.89 -3.56 7.69
N ARG A 105 16.04 -3.05 7.22
CA ARG A 105 16.86 -2.05 7.92
C ARG A 105 16.09 -0.79 8.31
N PHE A 106 15.21 -0.28 7.43
CA PHE A 106 14.40 0.90 7.70
C PHE A 106 13.01 0.58 8.28
N GLN A 107 12.70 -0.70 8.53
CA GLN A 107 11.40 -1.17 9.01
C GLN A 107 10.25 -0.64 8.13
N VAL A 108 10.23 -1.04 6.86
CA VAL A 108 9.23 -0.63 5.87
C VAL A 108 8.77 -1.82 5.03
N ARG A 109 7.44 -1.93 4.79
CA ARG A 109 6.87 -3.03 3.98
C ARG A 109 5.89 -2.58 2.91
N GLY A 110 5.25 -1.44 3.11
CA GLY A 110 4.33 -0.81 2.16
C GLY A 110 4.99 0.22 1.24
N TYR A 111 4.38 0.42 0.06
CA TYR A 111 4.70 1.52 -0.85
C TYR A 111 3.49 2.47 -0.99
N PRO A 112 3.70 3.80 -1.12
CA PRO A 112 4.96 4.51 -0.90
C PRO A 112 5.25 4.64 0.60
N THR A 113 6.52 4.59 1.00
CA THR A 113 6.95 5.04 2.33
C THR A 113 7.95 6.19 2.20
N MET A 114 7.76 7.26 2.97
CA MET A 114 8.63 8.44 2.97
C MET A 114 9.12 8.72 4.38
N ILE A 115 10.43 8.80 4.57
CA ILE A 115 11.09 8.97 5.88
C ILE A 115 12.04 10.16 5.81
N LEU A 116 12.00 11.03 6.81
CA LEU A 116 12.97 12.11 6.98
C LEU A 116 13.93 11.78 8.14
N PHE A 117 15.23 11.89 7.88
CA PHE A 117 16.31 11.66 8.84
C PHE A 117 17.13 12.94 9.10
N LYS A 118 17.72 13.03 10.29
CA LYS A 118 18.78 14.00 10.62
C LYS A 118 20.08 13.68 9.85
N PRO A 119 21.03 14.64 9.73
CA PRO A 119 22.34 14.39 9.13
C PRO A 119 23.16 13.28 9.81
N ASP A 120 22.85 12.95 11.06
CA ASP A 120 23.48 11.86 11.82
C ASP A 120 22.87 10.47 11.55
N GLY A 121 21.78 10.38 10.79
CA GLY A 121 21.03 9.14 10.54
C GLY A 121 19.83 8.90 11.46
N THR A 122 19.55 9.78 12.43
CA THR A 122 18.38 9.64 13.32
C THR A 122 17.07 9.86 12.56
N GLU A 123 16.16 8.89 12.59
CA GLU A 123 14.80 9.02 12.01
C GLU A 123 14.01 10.13 12.75
N ILE A 124 13.58 11.16 12.02
CA ILE A 124 12.78 12.27 12.57
C ILE A 124 11.30 11.94 12.53
N THR A 125 10.80 11.57 11.36
CA THR A 125 9.36 11.34 11.10
C THR A 125 9.13 10.57 9.80
N ARG A 126 7.92 10.00 9.66
CA ARG A 126 7.40 9.37 8.43
C ARG A 126 6.27 10.23 7.88
N LEU A 127 6.34 10.55 6.59
CA LEU A 127 5.40 11.44 5.93
C LEU A 127 4.31 10.61 5.21
N PRO A 128 3.02 10.88 5.42
CA PRO A 128 1.94 10.17 4.74
C PRO A 128 1.83 10.60 3.26
N GLY A 129 1.65 9.63 2.36
CA GLY A 129 1.55 9.88 0.91
C GLY A 129 0.17 10.40 0.47
N GLU A 130 -0.84 10.27 1.32
CA GLU A 130 -2.23 10.64 1.07
C GLU A 130 -2.55 12.12 1.36
N LEU A 131 -1.56 12.92 1.77
CA LEU A 131 -1.74 14.35 2.03
C LEU A 131 -1.75 15.18 0.74
N ASP A 132 -2.53 16.27 0.72
CA ASP A 132 -2.36 17.29 -0.33
C ASP A 132 -1.01 18.04 -0.17
N LEU A 133 -0.50 18.57 -1.28
CA LEU A 133 0.80 19.26 -1.36
C LEU A 133 1.03 20.27 -0.23
N ARG A 134 0.02 21.06 0.13
CA ARG A 134 0.16 22.12 1.15
C ARG A 134 0.38 21.51 2.53
N ARG A 135 -0.39 20.46 2.84
CA ARG A 135 -0.24 19.74 4.12
C ARG A 135 1.05 18.91 4.14
N TYR A 136 1.42 18.27 3.04
CA TYR A 136 2.66 17.52 2.92
C TYR A 136 3.91 18.41 3.13
N LEU A 137 3.97 19.57 2.45
CA LEU A 137 5.06 20.52 2.63
C LEU A 137 5.12 21.05 4.07
N GLN A 138 3.98 21.30 4.73
CA GLN A 138 3.98 21.65 6.15
C GLN A 138 4.59 20.54 7.03
N VAL A 139 4.27 19.26 6.80
CA VAL A 139 4.86 18.15 7.57
C VAL A 139 6.37 18.03 7.32
N LEU A 140 6.79 18.22 6.07
CA LEU A 140 8.19 18.23 5.65
C LEU A 140 8.97 19.40 6.27
N ASP A 141 8.37 20.58 6.35
CA ASP A 141 8.91 21.76 7.04
C ASP A 141 9.06 21.54 8.55
N LEU A 142 8.03 20.98 9.19
CA LEU A 142 8.06 20.63 10.61
C LEU A 142 9.10 19.54 10.90
N GLY A 143 9.25 18.55 10.03
CA GLY A 143 10.31 17.55 10.14
C GLY A 143 11.71 18.16 10.11
N MET A 144 12.02 18.98 9.09
CA MET A 144 13.34 19.60 8.96
C MET A 144 13.67 20.61 10.06
N SER A 145 12.66 21.22 10.68
CA SER A 145 12.84 22.16 11.80
C SER A 145 12.70 21.52 13.18
N SER A 146 12.38 20.22 13.28
CA SER A 146 12.19 19.56 14.56
C SER A 146 13.51 19.27 15.28
N ALA A 147 13.63 19.77 16.51
CA ALA A 147 14.70 19.35 17.41
C ALA A 147 14.60 17.86 17.77
N LEU A 148 13.40 17.28 17.77
CA LEU A 148 13.08 15.97 18.35
C LEU A 148 12.53 14.97 17.30
N PRO A 149 12.98 13.70 17.34
CA PRO A 149 12.27 12.60 16.70
C PRO A 149 10.82 12.48 17.20
N VAL A 150 9.90 12.10 16.30
CA VAL A 150 8.47 11.94 16.59
C VAL A 150 8.20 10.96 17.76
N GLY A 151 9.04 9.94 17.96
CA GLY A 151 8.97 9.05 19.11
C GLY A 151 9.23 9.75 20.47
N MET A 152 10.13 10.73 20.50
CA MET A 152 10.35 11.56 21.70
C MET A 152 9.19 12.55 21.92
N VAL A 153 8.59 13.04 20.84
CA VAL A 153 7.38 13.88 20.90
C VAL A 153 6.19 13.06 21.43
N LEU A 154 6.02 11.82 20.99
CA LEU A 154 5.00 10.89 21.48
C LEU A 154 5.18 10.60 22.97
N ALA A 155 6.40 10.27 23.40
CA ALA A 155 6.70 10.01 24.81
C ALA A 155 6.34 11.21 25.71
N ARG A 156 6.66 12.44 25.26
CA ARG A 156 6.28 13.69 25.94
C ARG A 156 4.77 13.91 25.98
N ALA A 157 4.06 13.65 24.88
CA ALA A 157 2.60 13.75 24.84
C ALA A 157 1.94 12.73 25.78
N GLN A 158 2.53 11.54 25.93
CA GLN A 158 2.09 10.49 26.84
C GLN A 158 2.39 10.85 28.31
N ASP A 159 3.58 11.37 28.64
CA ASP A 159 3.99 11.68 30.02
C ASP A 159 3.07 12.70 30.73
N GLY A 160 2.51 13.66 29.98
CA GLY A 160 1.58 14.68 30.51
C GLY A 160 2.20 15.71 31.47
N LYS A 161 3.51 15.65 31.70
CA LYS A 161 4.32 16.58 32.49
C LYS A 161 5.04 17.59 31.59
N THR A 162 5.36 17.19 30.36
CA THR A 162 6.04 18.02 29.37
C THR A 162 5.04 18.78 28.50
N THR A 163 5.03 20.11 28.59
CA THR A 163 4.24 20.96 27.68
C THR A 163 4.78 20.88 26.25
N LEU A 164 3.94 20.44 25.32
CA LEU A 164 4.25 20.39 23.88
C LEU A 164 3.77 21.65 23.14
N HIS A 165 4.55 22.08 22.14
CA HIS A 165 4.22 23.18 21.26
C HIS A 165 3.17 22.78 20.20
N ALA A 166 2.53 23.76 19.56
CA ALA A 166 1.52 23.51 18.52
C ALA A 166 2.04 22.70 17.31
N ASN A 167 3.36 22.76 17.04
CA ASN A 167 3.99 22.01 15.96
C ASN A 167 4.25 20.55 16.32
N ASP A 168 4.54 20.26 17.59
CA ASP A 168 4.69 18.89 18.10
C ASP A 168 3.38 18.10 17.94
N TRP A 169 2.25 18.72 18.31
CA TRP A 169 0.92 18.15 18.11
C TRP A 169 0.57 17.93 16.63
N ARG A 170 1.00 18.84 15.73
CA ARG A 170 0.84 18.66 14.28
C ARG A 170 1.66 17.48 13.77
N LEU A 171 2.92 17.36 14.19
CA LEU A 171 3.79 16.24 13.81
C LEU A 171 3.17 14.88 14.21
N LEU A 172 2.54 14.80 15.39
CA LEU A 172 1.78 13.61 15.80
C LEU A 172 0.49 13.40 14.98
N ALA A 173 -0.27 14.44 14.68
CA ALA A 173 -1.53 14.32 13.92
C ALA A 173 -1.32 13.96 12.45
N ASP A 174 -0.14 14.27 11.90
CA ASP A 174 0.23 14.07 10.50
C ASP A 174 1.38 13.07 10.32
N TYR A 175 1.69 12.26 11.34
CA TYR A 175 2.58 11.10 11.19
C TYR A 175 1.90 9.99 10.38
N SER A 176 2.71 9.23 9.64
CA SER A 176 2.29 8.06 8.86
C SER A 176 2.10 6.81 9.74
N TRP A 177 1.27 6.94 10.79
CA TRP A 177 0.93 5.88 11.77
C TRP A 177 0.60 4.53 11.17
N ASP A 178 0.03 4.56 9.98
CA ASP A 178 -0.56 3.44 9.27
C ASP A 178 0.39 2.82 8.22
N THR A 179 1.63 3.32 8.14
CA THR A 179 2.80 2.73 7.45
C THR A 179 4.07 2.81 8.32
N ASP A 180 3.91 2.84 9.65
CA ASP A 180 5.02 2.87 10.60
C ASP A 180 5.59 1.48 10.91
N GLU A 181 4.98 0.40 10.39
CA GLU A 181 5.31 -1.00 10.72
C GLU A 181 5.33 -1.27 12.24
N ALA A 182 4.41 -0.62 12.98
CA ALA A 182 4.29 -0.62 14.45
C ALA A 182 5.45 0.03 15.22
N LYS A 183 6.37 0.72 14.54
CA LYS A 183 7.59 1.31 15.11
C LYS A 183 7.36 2.22 16.32
N LEU A 184 6.22 2.94 16.38
CA LEU A 184 5.89 3.76 17.55
C LEU A 184 4.86 3.08 18.48
N VAL A 185 3.84 2.43 17.93
CA VAL A 185 2.72 1.87 18.69
C VAL A 185 2.14 0.64 17.97
N GLU A 186 2.06 -0.48 18.69
CA GLU A 186 1.40 -1.71 18.25
C GLU A 186 -0.05 -1.46 17.75
N PRO A 187 -0.53 -2.14 16.69
CA PRO A 187 -1.85 -1.90 16.10
C PRO A 187 -3.00 -1.93 17.11
N GLU A 188 -2.97 -2.88 18.06
CA GLU A 188 -3.98 -3.07 19.12
C GLU A 188 -4.06 -1.88 20.08
N LYS A 189 -2.97 -1.12 20.22
CA LYS A 189 -2.86 0.05 21.13
C LYS A 189 -3.04 1.37 20.38
N ARG A 190 -2.84 1.38 19.05
CA ARG A 190 -2.78 2.57 18.19
C ARG A 190 -4.02 3.45 18.31
N ALA A 191 -5.21 2.86 18.28
CA ALA A 191 -6.48 3.58 18.43
C ALA A 191 -6.58 4.31 19.78
N ALA A 192 -6.29 3.63 20.88
CA ALA A 192 -6.35 4.19 22.24
C ALA A 192 -5.31 5.30 22.46
N VAL A 193 -4.09 5.14 21.93
CA VAL A 193 -3.06 6.18 21.98
C VAL A 193 -3.49 7.41 21.18
N LEU A 194 -3.94 7.25 19.93
CA LEU A 194 -4.42 8.36 19.09
C LEU A 194 -5.59 9.12 19.72
N TYR A 195 -6.52 8.41 20.37
CA TYR A 195 -7.61 9.03 21.12
C TYR A 195 -7.09 9.84 22.33
N ALA A 196 -6.16 9.28 23.12
CA ALA A 196 -5.56 9.98 24.25
C ALA A 196 -4.76 11.22 23.82
N LEU A 197 -4.06 11.17 22.68
CA LEU A 197 -3.41 12.32 22.07
C LEU A 197 -4.43 13.38 21.64
N GLY A 198 -5.51 12.97 20.96
CA GLY A 198 -6.59 13.87 20.56
C GLY A 198 -7.28 14.55 21.73
N ALA A 199 -7.46 13.85 22.86
CA ALA A 199 -8.05 14.38 24.08
C ALA A 199 -7.14 15.37 24.83
N LYS A 200 -5.81 15.21 24.74
CA LYS A 200 -4.82 16.14 25.31
C LYS A 200 -4.51 17.34 24.41
N CYS A 201 -4.71 17.24 23.10
CA CYS A 201 -4.30 18.26 22.13
C CYS A 201 -5.16 19.54 22.24
N PRO A 202 -4.59 20.72 22.56
CA PRO A 202 -5.37 21.95 22.71
C PRO A 202 -5.76 22.61 21.39
N GLN A 203 -5.12 22.26 20.26
CA GLN A 203 -5.46 22.80 18.95
C GLN A 203 -6.63 22.03 18.31
N ARG A 204 -7.84 22.62 18.30
CA ARG A 204 -9.08 21.97 17.85
C ARG A 204 -9.00 21.24 16.49
N GLU A 205 -8.36 21.82 15.48
CA GLU A 205 -8.23 21.18 14.14
C GLU A 205 -7.32 19.93 14.20
N THR A 206 -6.25 20.00 14.99
CA THR A 206 -5.27 18.92 15.20
C THR A 206 -5.86 17.80 16.05
N ALA A 207 -6.56 18.15 17.13
CA ALA A 207 -7.32 17.22 17.96
C ALA A 207 -8.39 16.45 17.16
N ALA A 208 -9.14 17.14 16.28
CA ALA A 208 -10.13 16.50 15.41
C ALA A 208 -9.49 15.48 14.45
N ARG A 209 -8.29 15.75 13.93
CA ARG A 209 -7.55 14.80 13.08
C ARG A 209 -7.03 13.59 13.86
N LEU A 210 -6.50 13.79 15.06
CA LEU A 210 -6.10 12.70 15.96
C LEU A 210 -7.29 11.80 16.31
N MET A 211 -8.45 12.38 16.61
CA MET A 211 -9.71 11.64 16.84
C MET A 211 -10.18 10.87 15.60
N LEU A 212 -10.00 11.42 14.40
CA LEU A 212 -10.30 10.73 13.13
C LEU A 212 -9.33 9.56 12.87
N LYS A 213 -8.01 9.75 13.03
CA LYS A 213 -7.05 8.63 12.93
C LYS A 213 -7.27 7.59 14.04
N ALA A 214 -7.72 7.97 15.23
CA ALA A 214 -8.09 7.03 16.30
C ALA A 214 -9.27 6.12 15.92
N LEU A 215 -10.29 6.67 15.26
CA LEU A 215 -11.43 5.88 14.75
C LEU A 215 -11.04 5.01 13.53
N ALA A 216 -10.13 5.47 12.68
CA ALA A 216 -9.58 4.67 11.59
C ALA A 216 -8.78 3.45 12.12
N ALA A 217 -7.89 3.68 13.09
CA ALA A 217 -7.06 2.64 13.71
C ALA A 217 -7.86 1.65 14.58
N ALA A 218 -9.09 1.98 15.00
CA ALA A 218 -9.90 1.11 15.85
C ALA A 218 -10.40 -0.18 15.16
N ASN A 219 -10.17 -0.33 13.85
CA ASN A 219 -10.40 -1.56 13.10
C ASN A 219 -9.11 -2.38 12.87
N GLU A 220 -7.95 -1.93 13.35
CA GLU A 220 -6.64 -2.58 13.12
C GLU A 220 -6.26 -3.60 14.21
N GLY A 221 -6.98 -3.65 15.33
CA GLY A 221 -6.74 -4.62 16.42
C GLY A 221 -7.78 -4.55 17.55
N GLN A 222 -7.65 -5.42 18.55
CA GLN A 222 -8.47 -5.38 19.79
C GLN A 222 -7.57 -5.15 21.02
N PRO A 223 -8.02 -4.40 22.05
CA PRO A 223 -9.36 -3.86 22.23
C PRO A 223 -9.58 -2.51 21.52
N ALA A 224 -10.68 -2.40 20.79
CA ALA A 224 -11.12 -1.13 20.19
C ALA A 224 -11.54 -0.10 21.26
N LEU A 225 -11.62 1.19 20.88
CA LEU A 225 -12.04 2.29 21.74
C LEU A 225 -13.32 1.98 22.51
N ASP A 226 -13.35 2.33 23.80
CA ASP A 226 -14.53 2.11 24.66
C ASP A 226 -15.74 2.95 24.25
N GLU A 227 -16.91 2.59 24.74
CA GLU A 227 -18.18 3.22 24.38
C GLU A 227 -18.23 4.74 24.71
N PRO A 228 -17.79 5.22 25.89
CA PRO A 228 -17.59 6.65 26.13
C PRO A 228 -16.68 7.34 25.10
N SER A 229 -15.54 6.75 24.77
CA SER A 229 -14.52 7.31 23.88
C SER A 229 -15.01 7.35 22.42
N ARG A 230 -15.72 6.31 21.96
CA ARG A 230 -16.41 6.33 20.65
C ARG A 230 -17.39 7.49 20.56
N ARG A 231 -18.20 7.76 21.60
CA ARG A 231 -19.14 8.89 21.63
C ARG A 231 -18.47 10.27 21.74
N VAL A 232 -17.25 10.36 22.28
CA VAL A 232 -16.42 11.58 22.17
C VAL A 232 -15.97 11.76 20.72
N ALA A 233 -15.32 10.76 20.13
CA ALA A 233 -14.79 10.84 18.77
C ALA A 233 -15.90 11.02 17.70
N ALA A 234 -17.09 10.43 17.88
CA ALA A 234 -18.25 10.63 17.02
C ALA A 234 -18.72 12.10 16.95
N ARG A 235 -18.61 12.85 18.07
CA ARG A 235 -18.89 14.30 18.07
C ARG A 235 -17.83 15.08 17.30
N HIS A 236 -16.57 14.63 17.32
CA HIS A 236 -15.53 15.21 16.44
C HIS A 236 -15.84 14.91 14.96
N VAL A 237 -16.22 13.69 14.59
CA VAL A 237 -16.69 13.34 13.22
C VAL A 237 -17.81 14.28 12.77
N ALA A 238 -18.86 14.42 13.56
CA ALA A 238 -19.98 15.32 13.24
C ALA A 238 -19.52 16.78 13.05
N SER A 239 -18.60 17.27 13.90
CA SER A 239 -18.05 18.64 13.78
C SER A 239 -17.21 18.84 12.51
N VAL A 240 -16.52 17.80 12.04
CA VAL A 240 -15.74 17.84 10.79
C VAL A 240 -16.66 17.79 9.59
N LEU A 241 -17.65 16.89 9.56
CA LEU A 241 -18.61 16.80 8.44
C LEU A 241 -19.45 18.07 8.27
N ALA A 242 -19.79 18.75 9.38
CA ALA A 242 -20.51 20.02 9.37
C ALA A 242 -19.67 21.20 8.84
N ASN A 243 -18.34 21.11 8.85
CA ASN A 243 -17.44 22.20 8.48
C ASN A 243 -16.68 21.88 7.19
N ALA A 244 -17.02 22.55 6.08
CA ALA A 244 -16.45 22.29 4.77
C ALA A 244 -14.91 22.42 4.71
N ARG A 245 -14.30 23.33 5.51
CA ARG A 245 -12.84 23.46 5.62
C ARG A 245 -12.23 22.27 6.35
N LEU A 246 -12.76 21.89 7.53
CA LEU A 246 -12.23 20.77 8.30
C LEU A 246 -12.38 19.44 7.53
N ALA A 247 -13.51 19.26 6.84
CA ALA A 247 -13.73 18.12 5.96
C ALA A 247 -12.68 18.04 4.84
N ARG A 248 -12.40 19.17 4.16
CA ARG A 248 -11.38 19.20 3.09
C ARG A 248 -9.94 19.08 3.62
N GLN A 249 -9.65 19.54 4.83
CA GLN A 249 -8.35 19.34 5.50
C GLN A 249 -8.11 17.89 5.96
N ASN A 250 -9.15 17.05 6.01
CA ASN A 250 -9.08 15.64 6.41
C ASN A 250 -9.71 14.72 5.35
N PHE A 251 -9.66 15.13 4.07
CA PHE A 251 -10.28 14.39 2.97
C PHE A 251 -9.72 12.96 2.89
N ASP A 252 -8.43 12.79 3.16
CA ASP A 252 -7.70 11.54 3.23
C ASP A 252 -8.35 10.52 4.17
N ILE A 253 -8.70 10.93 5.39
CA ILE A 253 -9.36 10.03 6.35
C ILE A 253 -10.83 9.82 5.97
N LEU A 254 -11.50 10.89 5.51
CA LEU A 254 -12.92 10.85 5.17
C LEU A 254 -13.25 10.05 3.90
N THR A 255 -12.31 9.90 2.97
CA THR A 255 -12.43 9.01 1.81
C THR A 255 -11.95 7.60 2.16
N GLY A 256 -10.79 7.46 2.80
CA GLY A 256 -10.14 6.17 3.04
C GLY A 256 -10.83 5.24 4.04
N TYR A 257 -11.50 5.78 5.07
CA TYR A 257 -11.99 4.99 6.22
C TYR A 257 -13.49 5.17 6.50
N ALA A 258 -14.28 5.72 5.57
CA ALA A 258 -15.72 5.96 5.77
C ALA A 258 -16.50 4.67 6.13
N SER A 259 -16.19 3.57 5.46
CA SER A 259 -16.82 2.26 5.69
C SER A 259 -16.34 1.56 6.98
N ASP A 260 -15.29 2.06 7.63
CA ASP A 260 -14.85 1.64 8.98
C ASP A 260 -15.54 2.47 10.06
N ILE A 261 -15.42 3.79 9.92
CA ILE A 261 -15.78 4.74 10.98
C ILE A 261 -17.29 4.78 11.19
N VAL A 262 -18.11 4.73 10.13
CA VAL A 262 -19.57 4.79 10.24
C VAL A 262 -20.15 3.65 11.09
N PRO A 263 -19.95 2.34 10.77
CA PRO A 263 -20.51 1.26 11.58
C PRO A 263 -19.87 1.14 12.98
N LEU A 264 -18.66 1.67 13.18
CA LEU A 264 -18.01 1.74 14.48
C LEU A 264 -18.69 2.74 15.44
N ILE A 265 -19.11 3.91 14.95
CA ILE A 265 -19.69 4.96 15.80
C ILE A 265 -21.22 4.93 15.86
N GLU A 266 -21.91 4.50 14.80
CA GLU A 266 -23.37 4.46 14.73
C GLU A 266 -23.83 3.16 14.05
N LYS A 267 -24.34 2.21 14.83
CA LYS A 267 -24.66 0.85 14.34
C LYS A 267 -25.92 0.79 13.49
N GLN A 268 -27.00 1.49 13.86
CA GLN A 268 -28.29 1.44 13.15
C GLN A 268 -29.22 2.60 13.56
N GLY A 269 -30.21 2.88 12.70
CA GLY A 269 -31.28 3.85 12.97
C GLY A 269 -30.92 5.31 12.69
N VAL A 270 -31.83 6.21 13.08
CA VAL A 270 -31.90 7.62 12.62
C VAL A 270 -30.59 8.41 12.73
N GLN A 271 -29.74 8.13 13.74
CA GLN A 271 -28.45 8.82 13.88
C GLN A 271 -27.41 8.31 12.87
N ARG A 272 -27.39 6.99 12.58
CA ARG A 272 -26.63 6.42 11.47
C ARG A 272 -27.08 6.97 10.13
N ASP A 273 -28.39 7.12 9.92
CA ASP A 273 -28.95 7.64 8.66
C ASP A 273 -28.55 9.12 8.45
N ARG A 274 -28.59 9.94 9.51
CA ARG A 274 -28.10 11.33 9.51
C ARG A 274 -26.60 11.43 9.29
N LEU A 275 -25.82 10.54 9.89
CA LEU A 275 -24.37 10.44 9.71
C LEU A 275 -24.05 10.10 8.25
N LEU A 276 -24.69 9.07 7.69
CA LEU A 276 -24.54 8.66 6.28
C LEU A 276 -24.89 9.79 5.31
N ALA A 277 -26.02 10.47 5.50
CA ALA A 277 -26.41 11.61 4.65
C ALA A 277 -25.43 12.79 4.76
N SER A 278 -24.87 13.03 5.96
CA SER A 278 -23.86 14.08 6.18
C SER A 278 -22.52 13.71 5.51
N TRP A 279 -22.13 12.44 5.56
CA TRP A 279 -20.88 11.93 4.98
C TRP A 279 -20.97 11.88 3.45
N ASP A 280 -22.08 11.42 2.88
CA ASP A 280 -22.29 11.42 1.42
C ASP A 280 -22.25 12.84 0.84
N LYS A 281 -22.88 13.82 1.52
CA LYS A 281 -22.84 15.24 1.14
C LYS A 281 -21.42 15.82 1.16
N VAL A 282 -20.54 15.32 2.03
CA VAL A 282 -19.11 15.69 2.05
C VAL A 282 -18.37 15.01 0.90
N LEU A 283 -18.56 13.69 0.71
CA LEU A 283 -17.90 12.94 -0.37
C LEU A 283 -18.32 13.41 -1.77
N GLN A 284 -19.58 13.79 -1.97
CA GLN A 284 -20.06 14.39 -3.21
C GLN A 284 -19.36 15.73 -3.51
N ARG A 285 -19.07 16.54 -2.48
CA ARG A 285 -18.27 17.77 -2.64
C ARG A 285 -16.82 17.44 -2.97
N LEU A 286 -16.21 16.48 -2.26
CA LEU A 286 -14.83 16.07 -2.49
C LEU A 286 -14.64 15.43 -3.88
N SER A 287 -15.60 14.64 -4.37
CA SER A 287 -15.54 14.05 -5.73
C SER A 287 -15.68 15.10 -6.85
N GLN A 288 -16.06 16.34 -6.52
CA GLN A 288 -16.20 17.46 -7.43
C GLN A 288 -15.14 18.57 -7.20
N ASP A 289 -14.27 18.44 -6.20
CA ASP A 289 -13.31 19.47 -5.82
C ASP A 289 -12.17 19.58 -6.85
N PRO A 290 -11.98 20.74 -7.53
CA PRO A 290 -10.89 20.92 -8.49
C PRO A 290 -9.51 21.02 -7.83
N SER A 291 -9.42 21.26 -6.51
CA SER A 291 -8.17 21.32 -5.74
C SER A 291 -7.63 19.95 -5.30
N LEU A 292 -8.37 18.87 -5.56
CA LEU A 292 -7.93 17.49 -5.38
C LEU A 292 -7.38 16.92 -6.69
N SER A 293 -6.62 15.83 -6.64
CA SER A 293 -6.21 15.12 -7.86
C SER A 293 -7.38 14.38 -8.51
N THR A 294 -7.20 13.91 -9.74
CA THR A 294 -8.21 13.10 -10.42
C THR A 294 -8.43 11.76 -9.69
N ALA A 295 -7.35 11.17 -9.15
CA ALA A 295 -7.41 9.98 -8.31
C ALA A 295 -8.17 10.24 -6.99
N ASP A 296 -7.92 11.34 -6.29
CA ASP A 296 -8.60 11.68 -5.03
C ASP A 296 -10.10 11.93 -5.20
N ARG A 297 -10.48 12.61 -6.29
CA ARG A 297 -11.89 12.77 -6.68
C ARG A 297 -12.58 11.43 -6.91
N LEU A 298 -11.90 10.48 -7.55
CA LEU A 298 -12.40 9.11 -7.73
C LEU A 298 -12.44 8.34 -6.41
N SER A 299 -11.43 8.46 -5.53
CA SER A 299 -11.42 7.85 -4.20
C SER A 299 -12.57 8.33 -3.33
N ALA A 300 -12.95 9.62 -3.42
CA ALA A 300 -14.16 10.13 -2.78
C ALA A 300 -15.43 9.45 -3.32
N LEU A 301 -15.52 9.22 -4.64
CA LEU A 301 -16.65 8.50 -5.24
C LEU A 301 -16.67 7.01 -4.87
N THR A 302 -15.51 6.33 -4.83
CA THR A 302 -15.33 4.97 -4.30
C THR A 302 -15.84 4.86 -2.87
N SER A 303 -15.57 5.87 -2.04
CA SER A 303 -16.06 5.92 -0.65
C SER A 303 -17.59 6.02 -0.59
N ARG A 304 -18.24 6.74 -1.51
CA ARG A 304 -19.73 6.76 -1.64
C ARG A 304 -20.28 5.39 -2.01
N VAL A 305 -19.63 4.68 -2.93
CA VAL A 305 -19.97 3.30 -3.29
C VAL A 305 -19.81 2.36 -2.10
N ALA A 306 -18.74 2.49 -1.31
CA ALA A 306 -18.51 1.70 -0.11
C ALA A 306 -19.58 1.95 0.97
N LEU A 307 -19.99 3.21 1.20
CA LEU A 307 -21.08 3.54 2.12
C LEU A 307 -22.44 3.02 1.62
N ALA A 308 -22.70 3.09 0.31
CA ALA A 308 -23.93 2.57 -0.31
C ALA A 308 -24.02 1.03 -0.27
N LYS A 309 -22.90 0.32 -0.04
CA LYS A 309 -22.80 -1.14 0.08
C LYS A 309 -22.90 -1.65 1.52
N LEU A 310 -22.95 -0.77 2.52
CA LEU A 310 -23.13 -1.19 3.91
C LEU A 310 -24.44 -1.97 4.08
N ASP A 311 -24.45 -2.90 5.04
CA ASP A 311 -25.57 -3.83 5.29
C ASP A 311 -25.93 -4.73 4.07
N GLY A 312 -25.01 -4.92 3.12
CA GLY A 312 -25.23 -5.75 1.92
C GLY A 312 -26.09 -5.09 0.84
N LYS A 313 -26.30 -3.77 0.91
CA LYS A 313 -27.14 -3.01 -0.03
C LYS A 313 -26.49 -2.87 -1.41
N THR A 314 -27.31 -2.74 -2.44
CA THR A 314 -26.86 -2.51 -3.83
C THR A 314 -26.78 -1.00 -4.14
N PRO A 315 -25.67 -0.50 -4.71
CA PRO A 315 -25.57 0.88 -5.20
C PRO A 315 -26.67 1.25 -6.20
N SER A 316 -27.29 2.41 -6.02
CA SER A 316 -28.39 2.87 -6.87
C SER A 316 -27.94 3.13 -8.32
N VAL A 317 -28.87 3.01 -9.27
CA VAL A 317 -28.61 3.30 -10.70
C VAL A 317 -28.07 4.73 -10.90
N ALA A 318 -28.52 5.70 -10.10
CA ALA A 318 -27.99 7.06 -10.12
C ALA A 318 -26.52 7.14 -9.68
N LEU A 319 -26.10 6.35 -8.69
CA LEU A 319 -24.70 6.27 -8.27
C LEU A 319 -23.83 5.52 -9.30
N GLN A 320 -24.33 4.42 -9.88
CA GLN A 320 -23.69 3.73 -11.00
C GLN A 320 -23.46 4.67 -12.19
N GLN A 321 -24.46 5.49 -12.54
CA GLN A 321 -24.35 6.46 -13.64
C GLN A 321 -23.38 7.59 -13.32
N ALA A 322 -23.33 8.07 -12.07
CA ALA A 322 -22.32 9.04 -11.63
C ALA A 322 -20.90 8.46 -11.73
N VAL A 323 -20.69 7.17 -11.40
CA VAL A 323 -19.42 6.48 -11.61
C VAL A 323 -19.05 6.43 -13.09
N ARG A 324 -19.94 5.98 -13.98
CA ARG A 324 -19.67 5.96 -15.43
C ARG A 324 -19.26 7.33 -15.96
N GLN A 325 -20.01 8.38 -15.62
CA GLN A 325 -19.73 9.75 -16.07
C GLN A 325 -18.40 10.28 -15.54
N GLN A 326 -18.11 10.07 -14.25
CA GLN A 326 -16.88 10.58 -13.64
C GLN A 326 -15.64 9.79 -14.07
N VAL A 327 -15.75 8.47 -14.29
CA VAL A 327 -14.67 7.64 -14.81
C VAL A 327 -14.37 7.95 -16.28
N ALA A 328 -15.38 8.06 -17.14
CA ALA A 328 -15.18 8.44 -18.55
C ALA A 328 -14.49 9.81 -18.68
N LYS A 329 -14.87 10.78 -17.84
CA LYS A 329 -14.21 12.09 -17.76
C LYS A 329 -12.75 11.97 -17.28
N ALA A 330 -12.49 11.13 -16.29
CA ALA A 330 -11.14 10.93 -15.75
C ALA A 330 -10.20 10.28 -16.78
N ASP A 331 -10.66 9.24 -17.50
CA ASP A 331 -9.90 8.59 -18.57
C ASP A 331 -9.58 9.56 -19.73
N GLN A 332 -10.54 10.37 -20.16
CA GLN A 332 -10.34 11.37 -21.22
C GLN A 332 -9.39 12.51 -20.82
N MET A 333 -9.48 13.00 -19.59
CA MET A 333 -8.70 14.17 -19.15
C MET A 333 -7.29 13.86 -18.67
N THR A 334 -7.02 12.65 -18.20
CA THR A 334 -5.71 12.30 -17.60
C THR A 334 -4.71 11.91 -18.69
N GLN A 335 -3.72 12.76 -18.97
CA GLN A 335 -2.76 12.56 -20.06
C GLN A 335 -1.34 12.21 -19.58
N ASP A 336 -0.93 12.62 -18.37
CA ASP A 336 0.34 12.17 -17.81
C ASP A 336 0.31 10.68 -17.46
N ARG A 337 1.33 9.94 -17.90
CA ARG A 337 1.40 8.48 -17.74
C ARG A 337 1.46 8.02 -16.27
N PHE A 338 2.03 8.82 -15.37
CA PHE A 338 2.10 8.48 -13.95
C PHE A 338 0.77 8.79 -13.26
N GLU A 339 0.13 9.93 -13.56
CA GLU A 339 -1.25 10.19 -13.09
C GLU A 339 -2.22 9.13 -13.63
N ARG A 340 -2.09 8.68 -14.90
CA ARG A 340 -2.90 7.60 -15.47
C ARG A 340 -2.77 6.28 -14.70
N GLN A 341 -1.56 5.89 -14.29
CA GLN A 341 -1.36 4.65 -13.49
C GLN A 341 -2.15 4.68 -12.17
N ALA A 342 -2.26 5.86 -11.53
CA ALA A 342 -3.10 6.04 -10.35
C ALA A 342 -4.60 6.12 -10.69
N VAL A 343 -4.97 6.98 -11.65
CA VAL A 343 -6.36 7.26 -12.04
C VAL A 343 -7.08 6.03 -12.56
N ILE A 344 -6.47 5.28 -13.48
CA ILE A 344 -7.10 4.08 -14.08
C ILE A 344 -7.24 2.98 -13.03
N SER A 345 -6.29 2.86 -12.10
CA SER A 345 -6.37 1.93 -10.97
C SER A 345 -7.57 2.23 -10.08
N THR A 346 -7.75 3.50 -9.66
CA THR A 346 -8.90 3.90 -8.84
C THR A 346 -10.21 3.79 -9.63
N ALA A 347 -10.24 4.23 -10.90
CA ALA A 347 -11.41 4.20 -11.76
C ALA A 347 -11.95 2.78 -12.02
N ALA A 348 -11.07 1.84 -12.40
CA ALA A 348 -11.45 0.45 -12.61
C ALA A 348 -11.93 -0.21 -11.30
N TYR A 349 -11.28 0.10 -10.17
CA TYR A 349 -11.75 -0.36 -8.86
C TYR A 349 -13.14 0.21 -8.52
N THR A 350 -13.41 1.51 -8.74
CA THR A 350 -14.74 2.11 -8.53
C THR A 350 -15.81 1.45 -9.40
N LEU A 351 -15.50 1.16 -10.67
CA LEU A 351 -16.40 0.46 -11.59
C LEU A 351 -16.70 -0.96 -11.09
N THR A 352 -15.68 -1.77 -10.82
CA THR A 352 -15.84 -3.12 -10.26
C THR A 352 -16.68 -3.12 -8.97
N GLU A 353 -16.41 -2.19 -8.05
CA GLU A 353 -17.12 -2.16 -6.76
C GLU A 353 -18.56 -1.66 -6.86
N VAL A 354 -18.90 -0.81 -7.83
CA VAL A 354 -20.30 -0.37 -8.06
C VAL A 354 -21.12 -1.36 -8.91
N GLY A 355 -20.50 -2.48 -9.34
CA GLY A 355 -21.13 -3.56 -10.10
C GLY A 355 -20.87 -3.55 -11.60
N LEU A 356 -20.00 -2.66 -12.09
CA LEU A 356 -19.73 -2.39 -13.50
C LEU A 356 -18.41 -3.04 -13.97
N MET A 357 -18.26 -4.34 -13.70
CA MET A 357 -17.07 -5.10 -14.11
C MET A 357 -16.82 -5.15 -15.63
N PRO A 358 -17.82 -5.22 -16.52
CA PRO A 358 -17.56 -5.16 -17.97
C PRO A 358 -16.89 -3.84 -18.39
N GLU A 359 -17.37 -2.71 -17.88
CA GLU A 359 -16.75 -1.40 -18.10
C GLU A 359 -15.36 -1.28 -17.45
N ALA A 360 -15.15 -1.90 -16.29
CA ALA A 360 -13.84 -1.96 -15.64
C ALA A 360 -12.82 -2.72 -16.50
N ASP A 361 -13.20 -3.87 -17.05
CA ASP A 361 -12.33 -4.68 -17.90
C ASP A 361 -12.06 -4.02 -19.25
N GLN A 362 -13.05 -3.32 -19.83
CA GLN A 362 -12.85 -2.52 -21.02
C GLN A 362 -11.80 -1.42 -20.78
N LEU A 363 -11.92 -0.69 -19.65
CA LEU A 363 -10.99 0.38 -19.27
C LEU A 363 -9.57 -0.17 -19.03
N LEU A 364 -9.44 -1.25 -18.25
CA LEU A 364 -8.17 -1.90 -17.95
C LEU A 364 -7.48 -2.42 -19.22
N THR A 365 -8.24 -3.11 -20.09
CA THR A 365 -7.73 -3.67 -21.35
C THR A 365 -7.26 -2.56 -22.29
N ALA A 366 -8.00 -1.45 -22.38
CA ALA A 366 -7.65 -0.29 -23.18
C ALA A 366 -6.43 0.49 -22.63
N GLU A 367 -5.94 0.19 -21.42
CA GLU A 367 -4.75 0.82 -20.83
C GLU A 367 -3.49 -0.03 -20.94
N LEU A 368 -3.60 -1.34 -21.24
CA LEU A 368 -2.44 -2.26 -21.32
C LEU A 368 -1.37 -1.82 -22.34
N SER A 369 -1.75 -1.09 -23.39
CA SER A 369 -0.83 -0.53 -24.40
C SER A 369 -0.33 0.89 -24.10
N LYS A 370 -0.84 1.54 -23.05
CA LYS A 370 -0.45 2.92 -22.65
C LYS A 370 0.36 2.95 -21.34
N SER A 371 0.11 1.99 -20.45
CA SER A 371 0.79 1.89 -19.15
C SER A 371 2.27 1.55 -19.30
N HIS A 372 3.10 2.16 -18.44
CA HIS A 372 4.50 1.76 -18.24
C HIS A 372 4.66 0.51 -17.36
N SER A 373 3.56 -0.06 -16.85
CA SER A 373 3.57 -1.25 -15.99
C SER A 373 2.25 -2.03 -16.14
N PRO A 374 1.93 -2.52 -17.36
CA PRO A 374 0.61 -3.09 -17.68
C PRO A 374 0.33 -4.39 -16.91
N TYR A 375 1.38 -5.12 -16.50
CA TYR A 375 1.29 -6.28 -15.62
C TYR A 375 0.54 -6.00 -14.30
N TYR A 376 0.48 -4.75 -13.83
CA TYR A 376 -0.35 -4.37 -12.69
C TYR A 376 -1.84 -4.47 -12.99
N PHE A 377 -2.28 -3.91 -14.13
CA PHE A 377 -3.68 -3.96 -14.57
C PHE A 377 -4.14 -5.36 -14.93
N MET A 378 -3.23 -6.23 -15.39
CA MET A 378 -3.51 -7.65 -15.63
C MET A 378 -3.95 -8.39 -14.34
N LEU A 379 -3.43 -8.03 -13.16
CA LEU A 379 -3.93 -8.62 -11.89
C LEU A 379 -5.36 -8.17 -11.57
N SER A 380 -5.74 -6.94 -11.94
CA SER A 380 -7.13 -6.46 -11.78
C SER A 380 -8.08 -7.18 -12.74
N LEU A 381 -7.66 -7.42 -13.99
CA LEU A 381 -8.38 -8.25 -14.96
C LEU A 381 -8.54 -9.70 -14.48
N ALA A 382 -7.48 -10.29 -13.91
CA ALA A 382 -7.53 -11.63 -13.31
C ALA A 382 -8.50 -11.71 -12.13
N GLY A 383 -8.50 -10.68 -11.27
CA GLY A 383 -9.43 -10.56 -10.15
C GLY A 383 -10.89 -10.38 -10.58
N ASN A 384 -11.15 -9.62 -11.63
CA ASN A 384 -12.49 -9.44 -12.22
C ASN A 384 -12.99 -10.73 -12.91
N ALA A 385 -12.13 -11.45 -13.64
CA ALA A 385 -12.45 -12.76 -14.20
C ALA A 385 -12.78 -13.78 -13.10
N LYS A 386 -11.96 -13.84 -12.04
CA LYS A 386 -12.22 -14.67 -10.84
C LYS A 386 -13.54 -14.30 -10.16
N LYS A 387 -13.86 -13.01 -10.01
CA LYS A 387 -15.16 -12.54 -9.48
C LYS A 387 -16.37 -12.96 -10.33
N ARG A 388 -16.19 -13.23 -11.63
CA ARG A 388 -17.24 -13.79 -12.51
C ARG A 388 -17.31 -15.32 -12.51
N GLY A 389 -16.38 -16.01 -11.87
CA GLY A 389 -16.22 -17.46 -11.98
C GLY A 389 -15.55 -17.93 -13.29
N ASP A 390 -15.06 -17.01 -14.13
CA ASP A 390 -14.28 -17.36 -15.31
C ASP A 390 -12.87 -17.77 -14.87
N LYS A 391 -12.75 -19.08 -14.56
CA LYS A 391 -11.49 -19.70 -14.14
C LYS A 391 -10.41 -19.43 -15.17
N ALA A 392 -10.61 -19.91 -16.41
CA ALA A 392 -9.61 -19.94 -17.48
C ALA A 392 -9.02 -18.55 -17.76
N GLN A 393 -9.87 -17.53 -17.88
CA GLN A 393 -9.43 -16.16 -18.12
C GLN A 393 -8.65 -15.57 -16.94
N ALA A 394 -8.99 -15.91 -15.69
CA ALA A 394 -8.19 -15.51 -14.54
C ALA A 394 -6.77 -16.10 -14.61
N LEU A 395 -6.64 -17.41 -14.92
CA LEU A 395 -5.33 -18.07 -15.09
C LEU A 395 -4.50 -17.35 -16.18
N THR A 396 -5.11 -17.10 -17.33
CA THR A 396 -4.47 -16.41 -18.48
C THR A 396 -4.01 -15.00 -18.13
N TRP A 397 -4.72 -14.27 -17.27
CA TRP A 397 -4.30 -12.95 -16.85
C TRP A 397 -3.19 -12.97 -15.81
N TYR A 398 -3.20 -13.90 -14.85
CA TYR A 398 -2.05 -14.09 -13.95
C TYR A 398 -0.78 -14.51 -14.71
N GLU A 399 -0.93 -15.40 -15.70
CA GLU A 399 0.14 -15.85 -16.60
C GLU A 399 0.80 -14.69 -17.33
N LYS A 400 0.00 -13.87 -18.02
CA LYS A 400 0.48 -12.68 -18.72
C LYS A 400 1.08 -11.64 -17.76
N ALA A 401 0.48 -11.47 -16.58
CA ALA A 401 0.99 -10.56 -15.56
C ALA A 401 2.38 -10.98 -15.09
N TYR A 402 2.62 -12.27 -14.82
CA TYR A 402 3.94 -12.78 -14.47
C TYR A 402 4.91 -12.69 -15.65
N ALA A 403 4.53 -13.19 -16.83
CA ALA A 403 5.39 -13.18 -18.01
C ALA A 403 5.89 -11.77 -18.38
N THR A 404 5.05 -10.74 -18.20
CA THR A 404 5.37 -9.33 -18.50
C THR A 404 5.81 -8.50 -17.29
N SER A 405 5.95 -9.09 -16.10
CA SER A 405 6.45 -8.39 -14.91
C SER A 405 7.96 -8.17 -14.95
N GLU A 406 8.41 -7.02 -14.44
CA GLU A 406 9.79 -6.53 -14.49
C GLU A 406 10.33 -6.23 -13.08
N GLY A 407 11.65 -6.39 -12.89
CA GLY A 407 12.33 -6.26 -11.59
C GLY A 407 12.28 -7.54 -10.75
N PRO A 408 13.34 -7.92 -10.00
CA PRO A 408 13.44 -9.23 -9.37
C PRO A 408 12.38 -9.50 -8.28
N ALA A 409 12.09 -8.52 -7.45
CA ALA A 409 11.16 -8.64 -6.33
C ALA A 409 9.69 -8.51 -6.78
N THR A 410 9.45 -7.78 -7.86
CA THR A 410 8.17 -7.70 -8.57
C THR A 410 7.94 -8.96 -9.41
N ARG A 411 8.94 -9.52 -10.09
CA ARG A 411 8.84 -10.84 -10.73
C ARG A 411 8.58 -11.95 -9.72
N LEU A 412 9.26 -11.95 -8.57
CA LEU A 412 8.92 -12.91 -7.50
C LEU A 412 7.53 -12.66 -6.92
N GLN A 413 7.06 -11.41 -6.78
CA GLN A 413 5.71 -11.14 -6.28
C GLN A 413 4.62 -11.49 -7.31
N TRP A 414 4.80 -11.19 -8.60
CA TRP A 414 3.85 -11.49 -9.67
C TRP A 414 3.90 -12.96 -10.05
N GLY A 415 5.10 -13.51 -10.05
CA GLY A 415 5.38 -14.94 -10.03
C GLY A 415 4.65 -15.57 -8.85
N ALA A 416 4.72 -15.03 -7.64
CA ALA A 416 3.95 -15.55 -6.51
C ALA A 416 2.44 -15.27 -6.62
N SER A 417 1.98 -14.20 -7.27
CA SER A 417 0.56 -14.00 -7.61
C SER A 417 0.09 -14.91 -8.74
N TYR A 418 1.02 -15.47 -9.52
CA TYR A 418 0.73 -16.49 -10.51
C TYR A 418 0.93 -17.88 -9.96
N VAL A 419 1.91 -18.19 -9.12
CA VAL A 419 1.94 -19.33 -8.18
C VAL A 419 0.86 -19.15 -7.09
N LEU A 420 0.02 -18.13 -7.27
CA LEU A 420 -1.31 -17.90 -6.72
C LEU A 420 -2.37 -17.55 -7.85
N GLY A 421 -2.40 -18.21 -9.06
CA GLY A 421 -3.37 -18.13 -10.23
C GLY A 421 -4.22 -19.35 -10.86
N LEU A 422 -3.91 -20.68 -10.69
CA LEU A 422 -4.57 -22.02 -10.64
C LEU A 422 -5.01 -22.61 -9.26
N LEU A 423 -4.17 -23.11 -8.31
CA LEU A 423 -4.43 -24.01 -7.11
C LEU A 423 -5.82 -24.02 -6.43
N GLU A 424 -6.56 -22.92 -6.46
CA GLU A 424 -7.87 -22.75 -5.81
C GLU A 424 -9.03 -22.78 -6.83
N LEU A 425 -8.75 -22.62 -8.13
CA LEU A 425 -9.64 -22.88 -9.27
C LEU A 425 -9.20 -24.06 -10.15
N SER A 426 -7.93 -24.47 -10.12
CA SER A 426 -7.39 -25.63 -10.85
C SER A 426 -6.25 -26.31 -10.06
N PRO A 427 -6.52 -26.88 -8.87
CA PRO A 427 -5.55 -27.69 -8.11
C PRO A 427 -5.12 -28.99 -8.81
N GLU A 428 -5.88 -29.45 -9.80
CA GLU A 428 -5.68 -30.73 -10.49
C GLU A 428 -4.57 -30.73 -11.55
N ASP A 429 -4.10 -29.56 -12.00
CA ASP A 429 -3.13 -29.42 -13.09
C ASP A 429 -1.68 -29.52 -12.57
N GLU A 430 -1.34 -30.67 -11.98
CA GLU A 430 -0.01 -30.95 -11.38
C GLU A 430 1.20 -30.65 -12.28
N PRO A 431 1.22 -31.01 -13.58
CA PRO A 431 2.39 -30.77 -14.44
C PRO A 431 2.64 -29.28 -14.63
N ARG A 432 1.57 -28.51 -14.77
CA ARG A 432 1.61 -27.06 -14.78
C ARG A 432 2.11 -26.57 -13.41
N ILE A 433 1.60 -27.16 -12.31
CA ILE A 433 1.86 -26.71 -10.93
C ILE A 433 3.33 -26.77 -10.55
N ASP A 434 3.97 -27.90 -10.83
CA ASP A 434 5.42 -28.07 -10.75
C ASP A 434 6.18 -26.97 -11.51
N GLN A 435 5.75 -26.69 -12.74
CA GLN A 435 6.54 -25.92 -13.69
C GLN A 435 6.74 -24.45 -13.28
N ALA A 436 5.77 -23.76 -12.67
CA ALA A 436 5.98 -22.34 -12.30
C ALA A 436 6.65 -22.14 -10.95
N VAL A 437 6.46 -23.08 -10.01
CA VAL A 437 7.28 -23.08 -8.80
C VAL A 437 8.74 -23.29 -9.21
N HIS A 438 9.01 -24.23 -10.12
CA HIS A 438 10.33 -24.43 -10.70
C HIS A 438 10.84 -23.18 -11.43
N GLN A 439 10.02 -22.51 -12.25
CA GLN A 439 10.43 -21.25 -12.92
C GLN A 439 10.80 -20.16 -11.91
N ILE A 440 10.00 -19.94 -10.86
CA ILE A 440 10.31 -18.95 -9.82
C ILE A 440 11.62 -19.30 -9.12
N LEU A 441 11.78 -20.53 -8.63
CA LEU A 441 13.00 -20.92 -7.93
C LEU A 441 14.23 -20.83 -8.84
N ASN A 442 14.08 -21.12 -10.14
CA ASN A 442 15.12 -20.90 -11.14
C ASN A 442 15.46 -19.41 -11.32
N GLU A 443 14.47 -18.51 -11.37
CA GLU A 443 14.69 -17.06 -11.48
C GLU A 443 15.41 -16.49 -10.25
N LEU A 444 15.36 -17.15 -9.09
CA LEU A 444 16.06 -16.76 -7.85
C LEU A 444 17.50 -17.28 -7.74
N ASN A 445 17.93 -18.21 -8.59
CA ASN A 445 19.29 -18.74 -8.55
C ASN A 445 20.32 -17.62 -8.78
N GLY A 446 21.29 -17.50 -7.86
CA GLY A 446 22.35 -16.49 -7.93
C GLY A 446 21.92 -15.08 -7.54
N GLN A 447 20.66 -14.84 -7.16
CA GLN A 447 20.25 -13.56 -6.58
C GLN A 447 20.72 -13.46 -5.12
N SER A 448 21.29 -12.31 -4.75
CA SER A 448 21.40 -11.91 -3.34
C SER A 448 20.04 -11.42 -2.81
N ASN A 449 19.87 -11.42 -1.48
CA ASN A 449 18.71 -10.85 -0.79
C ASN A 449 17.33 -11.53 -1.06
N VAL A 450 17.33 -12.81 -1.44
CA VAL A 450 16.10 -13.58 -1.76
C VAL A 450 15.15 -13.76 -0.57
N PHE A 451 15.64 -13.82 0.67
CA PHE A 451 14.83 -14.17 1.84
C PHE A 451 14.51 -12.98 2.76
N TYR A 452 14.60 -11.75 2.24
CA TYR A 452 14.16 -10.52 2.91
C TYR A 452 12.73 -10.10 2.50
N GLU A 453 12.03 -9.49 3.45
CA GLU A 453 10.84 -8.65 3.26
C GLU A 453 9.82 -9.12 2.18
N ARG A 454 9.70 -8.42 1.04
CA ARG A 454 8.68 -8.74 0.00
C ARG A 454 8.93 -10.08 -0.67
N ASN A 455 10.19 -10.45 -0.83
CA ASN A 455 10.61 -11.71 -1.45
C ASN A 455 10.28 -12.86 -0.51
N ARG A 456 10.70 -12.74 0.75
CA ARG A 456 10.38 -13.66 1.85
C ARG A 456 8.88 -13.93 1.95
N ARG A 457 8.05 -12.89 2.07
CA ARG A 457 6.58 -13.02 2.18
C ARG A 457 5.94 -13.69 0.98
N SER A 458 6.55 -13.58 -0.20
CA SER A 458 6.06 -14.22 -1.42
C SER A 458 6.34 -15.73 -1.35
N LEU A 459 7.56 -16.12 -0.98
CA LEU A 459 7.96 -17.52 -0.78
C LEU A 459 7.22 -18.18 0.41
N GLU A 460 7.04 -17.49 1.53
CA GLU A 460 6.26 -17.98 2.69
C GLU A 460 4.83 -18.37 2.28
N LYS A 461 4.17 -17.55 1.43
CA LYS A 461 2.83 -17.84 0.93
C LYS A 461 2.79 -19.03 -0.02
N ILE A 462 3.80 -19.17 -0.90
CA ILE A 462 3.92 -20.34 -1.80
C ILE A 462 4.09 -21.61 -0.98
N ALA A 463 5.04 -21.62 -0.04
CA ALA A 463 5.33 -22.76 0.84
C ALA A 463 4.09 -23.17 1.66
N LEU A 464 3.40 -22.22 2.30
CA LEU A 464 2.17 -22.46 3.06
C LEU A 464 1.03 -23.02 2.18
N LYS A 465 0.90 -22.56 0.94
CA LYS A 465 -0.15 -23.05 0.03
C LYS A 465 0.17 -24.41 -0.58
N LEU A 466 1.44 -24.71 -0.88
CA LEU A 466 1.88 -26.06 -1.28
C LEU A 466 1.69 -27.07 -0.14
N ALA A 467 2.03 -26.70 1.10
CA ALA A 467 1.80 -27.54 2.28
C ALA A 467 0.31 -27.85 2.49
N GLY A 468 -0.56 -26.83 2.38
CA GLY A 468 -2.01 -26.99 2.49
C GLY A 468 -2.66 -27.76 1.32
N TRP A 469 -2.11 -27.64 0.10
CA TRP A 469 -2.54 -28.42 -1.06
C TRP A 469 -2.19 -29.89 -0.88
N ASN A 470 -0.96 -30.21 -0.49
CA ASN A 470 -0.51 -31.58 -0.20
C ASN A 470 -0.94 -32.10 1.19
N GLN A 471 -1.99 -31.54 1.81
CA GLN A 471 -2.52 -31.95 3.11
C GLN A 471 -2.80 -33.46 3.22
N GLN A 472 -3.15 -34.11 2.10
CA GLN A 472 -3.49 -35.54 2.03
C GLN A 472 -2.35 -36.42 1.45
N GLY A 473 -1.16 -35.86 1.19
CA GLY A 473 -0.03 -36.59 0.57
C GLY A 473 -0.22 -36.92 -0.92
N GLN A 474 -1.28 -36.43 -1.56
CA GLN A 474 -1.63 -36.74 -2.95
C GLN A 474 -0.67 -36.09 -3.97
N HIS A 475 -0.01 -35.01 -3.58
CA HIS A 475 0.85 -34.19 -4.45
C HIS A 475 2.33 -34.21 -3.98
N GLU A 476 2.72 -35.24 -3.21
CA GLU A 476 4.02 -35.35 -2.55
C GLU A 476 5.19 -35.32 -3.54
N SER A 477 4.98 -35.81 -4.77
CA SER A 477 5.98 -35.77 -5.84
C SER A 477 6.41 -34.33 -6.18
N VAL A 478 5.44 -33.45 -6.44
CA VAL A 478 5.68 -32.04 -6.74
C VAL A 478 6.26 -31.33 -5.52
N VAL A 479 5.67 -31.55 -4.33
CA VAL A 479 6.12 -30.90 -3.09
C VAL A 479 7.55 -31.31 -2.72
N THR A 480 7.93 -32.58 -2.90
CA THR A 480 9.31 -33.06 -2.67
C THR A 480 10.29 -32.43 -3.66
N LYS A 481 9.93 -32.33 -4.93
CA LYS A 481 10.77 -31.68 -5.94
C LYS A 481 10.98 -30.18 -5.65
N VAL A 482 9.94 -29.47 -5.21
CA VAL A 482 10.02 -28.07 -4.79
C VAL A 482 10.92 -27.92 -3.55
N LYS A 483 10.77 -28.79 -2.53
CA LYS A 483 11.64 -28.80 -1.34
C LYS A 483 13.11 -28.91 -1.74
N GLY A 484 13.48 -29.91 -2.55
CA GLY A 484 14.87 -30.12 -2.96
C GLY A 484 15.49 -28.96 -3.73
N GLN A 485 14.70 -28.19 -4.50
CA GLN A 485 15.17 -26.97 -5.17
C GLN A 485 15.35 -25.81 -4.19
N LEU A 486 14.44 -25.65 -3.24
CA LEU A 486 14.53 -24.66 -2.19
C LEU A 486 15.70 -24.95 -1.22
N ASP A 487 15.93 -26.20 -0.84
CA ASP A 487 17.12 -26.66 -0.12
C ASP A 487 18.41 -26.32 -0.88
N GLY A 488 18.42 -26.46 -2.21
CA GLY A 488 19.53 -26.02 -3.05
C GLY A 488 19.83 -24.52 -2.92
N LEU A 489 18.79 -23.67 -2.96
CA LEU A 489 18.91 -22.23 -2.68
C LEU A 489 19.41 -21.98 -1.24
N CYS A 490 18.91 -22.72 -0.24
CA CYS A 490 19.37 -22.58 1.15
C CYS A 490 20.84 -23.00 1.34
N GLN A 491 21.31 -23.99 0.58
CA GLN A 491 22.70 -24.47 0.63
C GLN A 491 23.68 -23.54 -0.10
N ALA A 492 23.22 -22.80 -1.10
CA ALA A 492 24.01 -21.79 -1.81
C ALA A 492 24.30 -20.52 -0.97
N LEU A 493 23.51 -20.26 0.07
CA LEU A 493 23.79 -19.21 1.05
C LEU A 493 24.95 -19.62 1.97
N SER A 494 25.79 -18.67 2.39
CA SER A 494 26.91 -18.97 3.29
C SER A 494 26.42 -19.50 4.64
N THR A 495 27.27 -20.22 5.37
CA THR A 495 26.95 -20.77 6.70
C THR A 495 26.73 -19.69 7.76
N GLU A 496 27.17 -18.46 7.52
CA GLU A 496 27.07 -17.31 8.43
C GLU A 496 25.93 -16.35 8.02
N ASP A 497 25.30 -16.56 6.86
CA ASP A 497 24.20 -15.72 6.39
C ASP A 497 22.90 -16.03 7.18
N PRO A 498 22.32 -15.06 7.93
CA PRO A 498 21.06 -15.26 8.65
C PRO A 498 19.88 -15.62 7.73
N GLN A 499 19.96 -15.29 6.42
CA GLN A 499 18.98 -15.70 5.42
C GLN A 499 18.90 -17.22 5.27
N ARG A 500 19.96 -17.97 5.60
CA ARG A 500 20.00 -19.44 5.52
C ARG A 500 19.01 -20.09 6.48
N GLN A 501 18.87 -19.56 7.69
CA GLN A 501 17.88 -20.03 8.66
C GLN A 501 16.44 -19.69 8.21
N VAL A 502 16.24 -18.51 7.60
CA VAL A 502 14.93 -18.12 7.02
C VAL A 502 14.54 -19.07 5.89
N CYS A 503 15.48 -19.38 4.99
CA CYS A 503 15.29 -20.31 3.89
C CYS A 503 14.94 -21.74 4.40
N GLN A 504 15.69 -22.26 5.37
CA GLN A 504 15.40 -23.56 5.99
C GLN A 504 14.02 -23.58 6.68
N GLY A 505 13.58 -22.47 7.26
CA GLY A 505 12.24 -22.31 7.81
C GLY A 505 11.12 -22.47 6.76
N LEU A 506 11.35 -22.06 5.51
CA LEU A 506 10.40 -22.26 4.41
C LEU A 506 10.26 -23.74 4.04
N VAL A 507 11.38 -24.48 3.98
CA VAL A 507 11.38 -25.93 3.73
C VAL A 507 10.60 -26.65 4.83
N GLN A 508 10.90 -26.34 6.09
CA GLN A 508 10.21 -26.92 7.26
C GLN A 508 8.71 -26.63 7.31
N VAL A 509 8.25 -25.49 6.76
CA VAL A 509 6.81 -25.20 6.61
C VAL A 509 6.13 -26.20 5.68
N MET A 510 6.84 -26.70 4.66
CA MET A 510 6.34 -27.70 3.71
C MET A 510 6.40 -29.15 4.26
N ASP A 511 7.03 -29.38 5.41
CA ASP A 511 7.06 -30.69 6.10
C ASP A 511 5.93 -30.86 7.14
N ARG A 512 5.23 -29.78 7.48
CA ARG A 512 4.20 -29.81 8.53
C ARG A 512 2.96 -30.60 8.09
N LYS A 513 2.85 -31.84 8.57
CA LYS A 513 1.58 -32.58 8.51
C LYS A 513 0.48 -31.79 9.22
N PRO A 514 -0.70 -31.60 8.60
CA PRO A 514 -1.75 -30.78 9.18
C PRO A 514 -2.32 -31.43 10.45
N GLY A 515 -2.50 -30.62 11.49
CA GLY A 515 -2.87 -31.06 12.84
C GLY A 515 -1.77 -30.85 13.89
N ALA A 516 -0.52 -30.60 13.49
CA ALA A 516 0.54 -30.15 14.39
C ALA A 516 0.54 -28.61 14.50
N ALA A 517 -0.07 -28.10 15.57
CA ALA A 517 -0.08 -26.69 16.00
C ALA A 517 0.23 -26.61 17.49
#